data_AF-A0A2E1XN50-F1
#
_entry.id   AF-A0A2E1XN50-F1
#
_cell.length_a   1.000
_cell.length_b   1.000
_cell.length_c   1.000
_cell.angle_alpha   90.00
_cell.angle_beta   90.00
_cell.angle_gamma   90.00
#
_symmetry.space_group_name_H-M   'P 1'
#
loop_
_entity.id
_entity.type
_entity.pdbx_description
1 polymer ?
#
loop_
_entity_poly.entity_id
_entity_poly.type
_entity_poly.pdbx_seq_one_letter_code
_entity_poly.pdbx_strand_id
1 'polypeptide(L)'
;MLKLNYKAKFVQLLHQKTKQNERLNTYIKYFFSAIILTILFSCTKDRTNNCSISPTYSNDLVPIFNSYCISCHQGNNISGGVLLDNGSSVEQHINKIISEIEIQTMPPYGMPTPTDSERDSIIIILNCWLENKQ
;
A
#
# COMPACT_ATOMS: atom_id res chain seq x y z
N MET A 1 32.17 -62.47 23.81
CA MET A 1 30.81 -61.91 23.59
C MET A 1 30.76 -60.37 23.57
N LEU A 2 31.57 -59.62 24.34
CA LEU A 2 31.53 -58.15 24.40
C LEU A 2 31.74 -57.40 23.07
N LYS A 3 32.64 -57.85 22.19
CA LYS A 3 32.97 -57.16 20.92
C LYS A 3 31.82 -57.10 19.89
N LEU A 4 30.86 -58.03 19.95
CA LEU A 4 29.72 -58.09 19.02
C LEU A 4 28.67 -57.02 19.35
N ASN A 5 28.46 -56.71 20.63
CA ASN A 5 27.50 -55.69 21.08
C ASN A 5 27.91 -54.26 20.71
N TYR A 6 29.21 -53.95 20.71
CA TYR A 6 29.69 -52.61 20.33
C TYR A 6 29.46 -52.30 18.85
N LYS A 7 29.65 -53.29 17.96
CA LYS A 7 29.39 -53.11 16.51
C LYS A 7 27.90 -52.88 16.23
N ALA A 8 27.02 -53.65 16.87
CA ALA A 8 25.58 -53.49 16.71
C ALA A 8 25.11 -52.09 17.16
N LYS A 9 25.61 -51.61 18.31
CA LYS A 9 25.28 -50.28 18.84
C LYS A 9 25.80 -49.14 17.95
N PHE A 10 26.99 -49.31 17.36
CA PHE A 10 27.55 -48.34 16.41
C PHE A 10 26.74 -48.26 15.11
N VAL A 11 26.32 -49.40 14.55
CA VAL A 11 25.46 -49.45 13.36
C VAL A 11 24.09 -48.81 13.62
N GLN A 12 23.50 -49.03 14.81
CA GLN A 12 22.24 -48.40 15.21
C GLN A 12 22.36 -46.87 15.31
N LEU A 13 23.45 -46.35 15.89
CA LEU A 13 23.70 -44.91 15.98
C LEU A 13 23.89 -44.26 14.60
N LEU A 14 24.58 -44.93 13.67
CA LEU A 14 24.71 -44.46 12.29
C LEU A 14 23.35 -44.41 11.58
N HIS A 15 22.52 -45.45 11.73
CA HIS A 15 21.18 -45.49 11.15
C HIS A 15 20.25 -44.42 11.72
N GLN A 16 20.39 -44.09 13.01
CA GLN A 16 19.63 -43.01 13.64
C GLN A 16 20.07 -41.64 13.12
N LYS A 17 21.37 -41.44 12.90
CA LYS A 17 21.93 -40.18 12.36
C LYS A 17 21.54 -39.95 10.89
N THR A 18 21.53 -40.99 10.06
CA THR A 18 21.06 -40.88 8.65
C THR A 18 19.57 -40.52 8.59
N LYS A 19 18.74 -41.17 9.42
CA LYS A 19 17.29 -40.90 9.49
C LYS A 19 16.97 -39.49 10.03
N GLN A 20 17.79 -38.97 10.94
CA GLN A 20 17.69 -37.57 11.39
C GLN A 20 18.06 -36.57 10.29
N ASN A 21 19.11 -36.85 9.51
CA ASN A 21 19.51 -36.01 8.36
C ASN A 21 18.45 -35.99 7.25
N GLU A 22 17.82 -37.13 6.96
CA GLU A 22 16.73 -37.22 5.98
C GLU A 22 15.52 -36.39 6.42
N ARG A 23 15.12 -36.48 7.70
CA ARG A 23 14.03 -35.68 8.27
C ARG A 23 14.34 -34.18 8.20
N LEU A 24 15.55 -33.77 8.55
CA LEU A 24 15.98 -32.37 8.48
C LEU A 24 15.89 -31.84 7.04
N ASN A 25 16.33 -32.63 6.06
CA ASN A 25 16.27 -32.25 4.65
C ASN A 25 14.82 -32.12 4.14
N THR A 26 13.92 -32.99 4.61
CA THR A 26 12.48 -32.89 4.33
C THR A 26 11.88 -31.60 4.92
N TYR A 27 12.22 -31.22 6.16
CA TYR A 27 11.74 -29.96 6.75
C TYR A 27 12.27 -28.73 6.01
N ILE A 28 13.55 -28.75 5.59
CA ILE A 28 14.14 -27.67 4.79
C ILE A 28 13.39 -27.52 3.45
N LYS A 29 13.07 -28.63 2.77
CA LYS A 29 12.29 -28.61 1.52
C LYS A 29 10.89 -28.03 1.71
N TYR A 30 10.18 -28.43 2.77
CA TYR A 30 8.86 -27.88 3.06
C TYR A 30 8.89 -26.39 3.42
N PHE A 31 9.91 -25.96 4.17
CA PHE A 31 10.12 -24.55 4.50
C PHE A 31 10.35 -23.69 3.26
N PHE A 32 11.23 -24.13 2.35
CA PHE A 32 11.42 -23.43 1.07
C PHE A 32 10.17 -23.42 0.19
N SER A 33 9.39 -24.52 0.17
CA SER A 33 8.13 -24.56 -0.58
C SER A 33 7.06 -23.61 -0.04
N ALA A 34 6.97 -23.44 1.28
CA ALA A 34 6.03 -22.53 1.92
C ALA A 34 6.38 -21.06 1.65
N ILE A 35 7.67 -20.70 1.66
CA ILE A 35 8.14 -19.35 1.33
C ILE A 35 7.79 -18.97 -0.11
N ILE A 36 8.01 -19.88 -1.07
CA ILE A 36 7.69 -19.62 -2.49
C ILE A 36 6.19 -19.35 -2.69
N LEU A 37 5.33 -20.02 -1.93
CA LEU A 37 3.88 -19.82 -2.01
C LEU A 37 3.44 -18.42 -1.53
N THR A 38 4.17 -17.82 -0.59
CA THR A 38 3.84 -16.47 -0.07
C THR A 38 4.22 -15.33 -1.01
N ILE A 39 5.17 -15.54 -1.93
CA ILE A 39 5.69 -14.49 -2.84
C ILE A 39 4.72 -14.22 -4.01
N LEU A 40 3.82 -15.16 -4.30
CA LEU A 40 2.87 -15.05 -5.43
C LEU A 40 1.64 -14.18 -5.13
N PHE A 41 1.44 -13.72 -3.90
CA PHE A 41 0.36 -12.79 -3.53
C PHE A 41 0.84 -11.33 -3.43
N SER A 42 1.81 -10.94 -4.24
CA SER A 42 2.18 -9.52 -4.36
C SER A 42 1.18 -8.81 -5.28
N CYS A 43 0.12 -8.25 -4.71
CA CYS A 43 -0.72 -7.29 -5.41
C CYS A 43 0.10 -6.01 -5.60
N THR A 44 0.66 -5.81 -6.79
CA THR A 44 1.09 -4.47 -7.19
C THR A 44 -0.18 -3.66 -7.41
N LYS A 45 -0.35 -2.56 -6.68
CA LYS A 45 -1.37 -1.56 -7.01
C LYS A 45 -0.89 -0.87 -8.27
N ASP A 46 -1.38 -1.31 -9.41
CA ASP A 46 -1.04 -0.72 -10.69
C ASP A 46 -1.53 0.73 -10.70
N ARG A 47 -0.59 1.69 -10.65
CA ARG A 47 -0.88 3.11 -10.86
C ARG A 47 -0.87 3.39 -12.36
N THR A 48 -1.72 2.70 -13.12
CA THR A 48 -1.95 3.07 -14.51
C THR A 48 -2.74 4.37 -14.51
N ASN A 49 -2.04 5.50 -14.65
CA ASN A 49 -2.59 6.84 -14.86
C ASN A 49 -3.23 6.97 -16.26
N ASN A 50 -4.02 5.98 -16.69
CA ASN A 50 -4.88 6.14 -17.84
C ASN A 50 -6.21 6.67 -17.34
N CYS A 51 -6.38 7.98 -17.49
CA CYS A 51 -7.59 8.65 -17.06
C CYS A 51 -8.75 8.21 -17.96
N SER A 52 -9.64 7.39 -17.41
CA SER A 52 -10.85 6.88 -18.07
C SER A 52 -12.10 7.70 -17.76
N ILE A 53 -11.96 8.68 -16.87
CA ILE A 53 -13.00 9.63 -16.46
C ILE A 53 -12.55 11.06 -16.75
N SER A 54 -13.53 11.94 -16.94
CA SER A 54 -13.32 13.38 -17.13
C SER A 54 -13.99 14.16 -16.01
N PRO A 55 -13.39 14.19 -14.81
CA PRO A 55 -13.99 14.86 -13.66
C PRO A 55 -14.07 16.37 -13.88
N THR A 56 -15.09 16.96 -13.30
CA THR A 56 -15.36 18.40 -13.29
C THR A 56 -15.17 18.96 -11.90
N TYR A 57 -14.79 20.24 -11.81
CA TYR A 57 -14.62 20.89 -10.52
C TYR A 57 -15.91 20.84 -9.67
N SER A 58 -17.05 21.22 -10.26
CA SER A 58 -18.31 21.38 -9.53
C SER A 58 -18.92 20.05 -9.06
N ASN A 59 -18.84 18.99 -9.87
CA ASN A 59 -19.57 17.75 -9.58
C ASN A 59 -18.70 16.72 -8.88
N ASP A 60 -17.39 16.71 -9.14
CA ASP A 60 -16.51 15.63 -8.69
C ASP A 60 -15.57 16.09 -7.57
N LEU A 61 -15.05 17.32 -7.64
CA LEU A 61 -14.06 17.83 -6.69
C LEU A 61 -14.72 18.54 -5.49
N VAL A 62 -15.74 19.36 -5.72
CA VAL A 62 -16.43 20.10 -4.65
C VAL A 62 -16.98 19.18 -3.56
N PRO A 63 -17.63 18.02 -3.85
CA PRO A 63 -18.10 17.12 -2.80
C PRO A 63 -16.97 16.56 -1.92
N ILE A 64 -15.82 16.25 -2.52
CA ILE A 64 -14.63 15.78 -1.81
C ILE A 64 -14.11 16.90 -0.91
N PHE A 65 -13.92 18.11 -1.45
CA PHE A 65 -13.40 19.23 -0.68
C PHE A 65 -14.35 19.64 0.45
N ASN A 66 -15.66 19.61 0.23
CA ASN A 66 -16.67 19.88 1.25
C ASN A 66 -16.60 18.89 2.41
N SER A 67 -16.28 17.63 2.13
CA SER A 67 -16.22 16.58 3.14
C SER A 67 -14.98 16.67 4.03
N TYR A 68 -13.83 17.07 3.47
CA TYR A 68 -12.55 16.91 4.14
C TYR A 68 -11.69 18.18 4.26
N CYS A 69 -11.92 19.21 3.44
CA CYS A 69 -10.90 20.24 3.18
C CYS A 69 -11.34 21.67 3.44
N ILE A 70 -12.59 22.04 3.10
CA ILE A 70 -13.00 23.46 3.07
C ILE A 70 -12.99 24.15 4.44
N SER A 71 -13.07 23.41 5.54
CA SER A 71 -13.06 23.99 6.89
C SER A 71 -11.86 24.93 7.12
N CYS A 72 -10.73 24.64 6.47
CA CYS A 72 -9.49 25.40 6.54
C CYS A 72 -9.01 26.00 5.21
N HIS A 73 -9.70 25.73 4.09
CA HIS A 73 -9.26 26.09 2.74
C HIS A 73 -10.37 26.76 1.90
N GLN A 74 -11.10 27.70 2.49
CA GLN A 74 -12.21 28.40 1.83
C GLN A 74 -12.27 29.88 2.23
N GLY A 75 -12.77 30.73 1.34
CA GLY A 75 -13.00 32.16 1.56
C GLY A 75 -11.77 32.85 2.14
N ASN A 76 -11.93 33.43 3.33
CA ASN A 76 -10.84 34.11 4.05
C ASN A 76 -10.01 33.17 4.95
N ASN A 77 -10.41 31.90 5.11
CA ASN A 77 -9.65 30.89 5.84
C ASN A 77 -8.83 30.07 4.84
N ILE A 78 -7.64 30.59 4.50
CA ILE A 78 -6.78 30.06 3.43
C ILE A 78 -5.50 29.47 4.04
N SER A 79 -5.66 28.38 4.79
CA SER A 79 -4.53 27.71 5.46
C SER A 79 -3.46 27.31 4.44
N GLY A 80 -2.21 27.64 4.74
CA GLY A 80 -1.08 27.33 3.84
C GLY A 80 -1.15 28.01 2.46
N GLY A 81 -2.00 29.05 2.30
CA GLY A 81 -2.15 29.80 1.06
C GLY A 81 -2.90 29.06 -0.06
N VAL A 82 -3.56 27.94 0.24
CA VAL A 82 -4.31 27.14 -0.75
C VAL A 82 -5.81 27.35 -0.57
N LEU A 83 -6.49 27.75 -1.64
CA LEU A 83 -7.93 27.95 -1.69
C LEU A 83 -8.58 26.84 -2.54
N LEU A 84 -9.59 26.17 -2.00
CA LEU A 84 -10.21 24.99 -2.64
C LEU A 84 -11.66 25.21 -3.11
N ASP A 85 -12.26 26.35 -2.78
CA ASP A 85 -13.61 26.75 -3.19
C ASP A 85 -13.68 27.47 -4.56
N ASN A 86 -12.55 27.49 -5.28
CA ASN A 86 -12.44 28.00 -6.64
C ASN A 86 -11.61 27.05 -7.51
N GLY A 87 -12.20 26.57 -8.62
CA GLY A 87 -11.55 25.65 -9.55
C GLY A 87 -10.24 26.16 -10.17
N SER A 88 -10.10 27.46 -10.41
CA SER A 88 -8.84 28.06 -10.90
C SER A 88 -7.73 28.03 -9.85
N SER A 89 -8.06 28.23 -8.57
CA SER A 89 -7.07 28.13 -7.50
C SER A 89 -6.64 26.69 -7.27
N VAL A 90 -7.60 25.75 -7.31
CA VAL A 90 -7.32 24.32 -7.24
C VAL A 90 -6.41 23.90 -8.40
N GLU A 91 -6.62 24.43 -9.60
CA GLU A 91 -5.78 24.13 -10.77
C GLU A 91 -4.34 24.58 -10.58
N GLN A 92 -4.15 25.79 -10.08
CA GLN A 92 -2.82 26.34 -9.79
C GLN A 92 -2.06 25.53 -8.74
N HIS A 93 -2.78 24.86 -7.83
CA HIS A 93 -2.19 24.14 -6.69
C HIS A 93 -2.32 22.63 -6.78
N ILE A 94 -2.82 22.07 -7.88
CA ILE A 94 -3.23 20.66 -7.96
C ILE A 94 -2.11 19.67 -7.60
N ASN A 95 -0.88 19.91 -8.06
CA ASN A 95 0.27 19.08 -7.73
C ASN A 95 0.57 19.07 -6.22
N LYS A 96 0.44 20.23 -5.56
CA LYS A 96 0.61 20.34 -4.11
C LYS A 96 -0.52 19.62 -3.38
N ILE A 97 -1.76 19.80 -3.82
CA ILE A 97 -2.93 19.14 -3.24
C ILE A 97 -2.76 17.61 -3.29
N ILE A 98 -2.41 17.06 -4.45
CA ILE A 98 -2.16 15.62 -4.62
C ILE A 98 -1.04 15.16 -3.68
N SER A 99 0.11 15.85 -3.67
CA SER A 99 1.25 15.49 -2.84
C SER A 99 0.92 15.43 -1.35
N GLU A 100 0.23 16.44 -0.80
CA GLU A 100 -0.14 16.49 0.63
C GLU A 100 -1.14 15.39 1.01
N ILE A 101 -2.03 15.00 0.09
CA ILE A 101 -2.96 13.87 0.29
C ILE A 101 -2.20 12.54 0.23
N GLU A 102 -1.25 12.39 -0.70
CA GLU A 102 -0.42 11.18 -0.87
C GLU A 102 0.45 10.91 0.35
N ILE A 103 1.12 11.94 0.89
CA ILE A 103 1.96 11.82 2.09
C ILE A 103 1.17 11.89 3.39
N GLN A 104 -0.15 12.04 3.30
CA GLN A 104 -1.09 12.05 4.43
C GLN A 104 -0.83 13.15 5.47
N THR A 105 -0.27 14.28 5.04
CA THR A 105 -0.15 15.50 5.86
C THR A 105 -1.45 16.29 5.90
N MET A 106 -2.33 16.08 4.91
CA MET A 106 -3.67 16.65 4.86
C MET A 106 -4.75 15.57 4.70
N PRO A 107 -5.90 15.71 5.38
CA PRO A 107 -6.21 16.71 6.42
C PRO A 107 -5.37 16.51 7.70
N PRO A 108 -5.16 17.55 8.54
CA PRO A 108 -4.35 17.44 9.75
C PRO A 108 -5.04 16.57 10.81
N TYR A 109 -4.25 16.10 11.79
CA TYR A 109 -4.76 15.28 12.89
C TYR A 109 -5.94 15.95 13.62
N GLY A 110 -6.97 15.15 13.93
CA GLY A 110 -8.19 15.62 14.59
C GLY A 110 -9.26 16.16 13.63
N MET A 111 -8.97 16.25 12.33
CA MET A 111 -9.96 16.56 11.30
C MET A 111 -10.56 15.27 10.70
N PRO A 112 -11.74 15.33 10.07
CA PRO A 112 -12.24 14.24 9.25
C PRO A 112 -11.20 13.89 8.17
N THR A 113 -10.79 12.62 8.10
CA THR A 113 -9.84 12.14 7.10
C THR A 113 -10.49 11.05 6.25
N PRO A 114 -10.17 10.97 4.95
CA PRO A 114 -10.60 9.85 4.13
C PRO A 114 -9.89 8.56 4.59
N THR A 115 -10.60 7.44 4.50
CA THR A 115 -9.99 6.10 4.61
C THR A 115 -8.95 5.89 3.50
N ASP A 116 -8.08 4.89 3.63
CA ASP A 116 -7.06 4.60 2.60
C ASP A 116 -7.68 4.35 1.22
N SER A 117 -8.81 3.63 1.16
CA SER A 117 -9.51 3.36 -0.10
C SER A 117 -10.15 4.62 -0.71
N GLU A 118 -10.67 5.52 0.12
CA GLU A 118 -11.21 6.81 -0.35
C GLU A 118 -10.10 7.73 -0.82
N ARG A 119 -8.99 7.81 -0.07
CA ARG A 119 -7.80 8.57 -0.44
C ARG A 119 -7.27 8.15 -1.81
N ASP A 120 -7.21 6.84 -2.05
CA ASP A 120 -6.82 6.29 -3.34
C ASP A 120 -7.73 6.74 -4.48
N SER A 121 -9.04 6.72 -4.24
CA SER A 121 -10.04 7.16 -5.20
C SER A 121 -9.94 8.68 -5.45
N ILE A 122 -9.72 9.47 -4.41
CA ILE A 122 -9.50 10.92 -4.49
C ILE A 122 -8.27 11.23 -5.34
N ILE A 123 -7.14 10.56 -5.11
CA ILE A 123 -5.91 10.75 -5.88
C ILE A 123 -6.14 10.42 -7.37
N ILE A 124 -6.87 9.33 -7.67
CA ILE A 124 -7.23 8.98 -9.06
C ILE A 124 -8.06 10.10 -9.70
N ILE A 125 -9.09 10.61 -9.03
CA ILE A 125 -9.94 11.69 -9.54
C ILE A 125 -9.11 12.96 -9.79
N LEU A 126 -8.23 13.34 -8.86
CA LEU A 126 -7.38 14.53 -8.99
C LEU A 126 -6.36 14.41 -10.13
N ASN A 127 -5.74 13.22 -10.30
CA ASN A 127 -4.88 12.94 -11.44
C ASN A 127 -5.64 13.00 -12.77
N CYS A 128 -6.86 12.42 -12.82
CA CYS A 128 -7.74 12.53 -14.00
C CYS A 128 -8.10 13.98 -14.31
N TRP A 129 -8.34 14.80 -13.30
CA TRP A 129 -8.60 16.21 -13.51
C TRP A 129 -7.38 16.96 -14.03
N LEU A 130 -6.18 16.66 -13.52
CA LEU A 130 -4.92 17.25 -13.97
C LEU A 130 -4.60 16.90 -15.44
N GLU A 131 -4.81 15.64 -15.85
CA GLU A 131 -4.50 15.20 -17.21
C GLU A 131 -5.46 15.76 -18.26
N ASN A 132 -6.76 15.85 -17.95
CA ASN A 132 -7.78 16.36 -18.87
C ASN A 132 -7.72 17.89 -19.09
N LYS A 133 -6.77 18.58 -18.45
CA LYS A 133 -6.52 20.03 -18.65
C LYS A 133 -5.40 20.35 -19.62
N GLN A 134 -4.65 19.34 -20.07
CA GLN A 134 -3.65 19.49 -21.14
C GLN A 134 -4.35 19.59 -22.50
#